data_AF-A0A536CEJ2-F1
#
_entry.id   AF-A0A536CEJ2-F1
#
_cell.length_a   1.000
_cell.length_b   1.000
_cell.length_c   1.000
_cell.angle_alpha   90.00
_cell.angle_beta   90.00
_cell.angle_gamma   90.00
#
_symmetry.space_group_name_H-M   'P 1'
#
loop_
_entity.id
_entity.type
_entity.pdbx_description
1 polymer ?
#
loop_
_entity_poly.entity_id
_entity_poly.type
_entity_poly.pdbx_seq_one_letter_code
_entity_poly.pdbx_strand_id
1 'polypeptide(L)'
;FRFNTSITNPATFLYNTGPITSLTSPSWNLRQSYSVTRLVVGHNDEDDDEVRERRVLGADLASPPVRIGPRSTPDYPALANAAIHSLPSGVMVFAGQRDEGFFVDVGSIFDFGALRPFGNLHLIPLPAMAGKDGTKGFNVHTIALQVPKTELTRGNSVPLNVMDPKSVIGVWATASRQRGKMHDDGGSSSAGSWVQVSRLGNPLINEVIIPMAKKDGWNGREPRRDADFLAYYRDPELQNLLPVLYPGVFPNLAALLTQPASTRSRDDLVAVLGTGIPSGVISGFQNFTGPRVADMLRLNLAIPPASTPSAFGLLGGDTAGFPNGRRVADNVVAIELRAVAGVTLPLVRPSFTADGAAALLTDGTANDLPYLTTFPYLAHPHEGYEHSHD
;
A
#
# COMPACT_ATOMS: atom_id res chain seq x y z
N PHE A 1 14.10 9.47 -5.36
CA PHE A 1 15.19 9.27 -4.38
C PHE A 1 16.38 8.66 -5.11
N ARG A 2 17.61 9.07 -4.79
CA ARG A 2 18.82 8.43 -5.32
C ARG A 2 19.75 8.13 -4.16
N PHE A 3 20.04 6.87 -3.93
CA PHE A 3 20.86 6.40 -2.82
C PHE A 3 22.33 6.29 -3.23
N ASN A 4 23.22 6.55 -2.28
CA ASN A 4 24.64 6.34 -2.38
C ASN A 4 25.12 5.56 -1.16
N THR A 5 25.91 4.51 -1.36
CA THR A 5 26.47 3.71 -0.28
C THR A 5 27.98 3.92 -0.25
N SER A 6 28.54 4.19 0.93
CA SER A 6 29.97 4.36 1.14
C SER A 6 30.50 3.38 2.19
N ILE A 7 31.63 2.77 1.88
CA ILE A 7 32.38 1.92 2.81
C ILE A 7 33.56 2.76 3.33
N THR A 8 33.56 3.07 4.63
CA THR A 8 34.59 3.90 5.26
C THR A 8 35.80 3.09 5.72
N ASN A 9 35.63 1.78 5.92
CA ASN A 9 36.71 0.84 6.22
C ASN A 9 36.60 -0.42 5.32
N PRO A 10 37.35 -0.50 4.22
CA PRO A 10 37.30 -1.63 3.30
C PRO A 10 38.06 -2.86 3.80
N ALA A 11 38.78 -2.78 4.92
CA ALA A 11 39.66 -3.83 5.42
C ALA A 11 38.98 -4.77 6.45
N THR A 12 37.67 -4.63 6.67
CA THR A 12 36.92 -5.45 7.63
C THR A 12 35.62 -5.96 7.04
N PHE A 13 35.20 -7.15 7.47
CA PHE A 13 33.86 -7.69 7.15
C PHE A 13 32.76 -7.11 8.06
N LEU A 14 33.14 -6.42 9.14
CA LEU A 14 32.19 -5.90 10.13
C LEU A 14 31.48 -4.65 9.61
N TYR A 15 30.15 -4.62 9.76
CA TYR A 15 29.33 -3.43 9.50
C TYR A 15 29.78 -2.20 10.33
N ASN A 16 30.30 -2.47 11.53
CA ASN A 16 30.83 -1.46 12.44
C ASN A 16 31.95 -2.06 13.32
N THR A 17 32.97 -1.27 13.63
CA THR A 17 34.14 -1.66 14.45
C THR A 17 34.01 -1.24 15.92
N GLY A 18 32.85 -0.72 16.30
CA GLY A 18 32.49 -0.31 17.66
C GLY A 18 31.03 0.16 17.68
N PRO A 19 30.47 0.54 18.84
CA PRO A 19 29.09 1.03 18.91
C PRO A 19 28.84 2.21 17.98
N ILE A 20 27.69 2.23 17.31
CA ILE A 20 27.17 3.36 16.55
C ILE A 20 26.25 4.14 17.47
N THR A 21 26.65 5.36 17.84
CA THR A 21 25.89 6.24 18.75
C THR A 21 25.41 7.51 18.06
N SER A 22 25.82 7.73 16.81
CA SER A 22 25.36 8.82 15.95
C SER A 22 25.50 8.44 14.47
N LEU A 23 24.84 9.20 13.59
CA LEU A 23 24.96 9.03 12.13
C LEU A 23 26.36 9.36 11.58
N THR A 24 27.25 9.91 12.41
CA THR A 24 28.63 10.26 12.06
C THR A 24 29.66 9.39 12.77
N SER A 25 29.25 8.40 13.58
CA SER A 25 30.17 7.58 14.38
C SER A 25 31.30 7.00 13.52
N PRO A 26 32.59 7.20 13.91
CA PRO A 26 33.73 6.73 13.13
C PRO A 26 33.80 5.20 13.06
N SER A 27 33.17 4.52 14.01
CA SER A 27 32.99 3.07 14.06
C SER A 27 32.02 2.52 13.01
N TRP A 28 31.23 3.36 12.33
CA TRP A 28 30.24 2.93 11.35
C TRP A 28 30.86 2.79 9.95
N ASN A 29 31.03 1.54 9.48
CA ASN A 29 31.80 1.22 8.28
C ASN A 29 31.00 1.28 6.97
N LEU A 30 29.68 1.06 6.99
CA LEU A 30 28.84 1.07 5.79
C LEU A 30 27.74 2.11 5.93
N ARG A 31 27.92 3.29 5.32
CA ARG A 31 26.97 4.40 5.41
C ARG A 31 26.15 4.50 4.14
N GLN A 32 24.89 4.89 4.27
CA GLN A 32 24.04 5.19 3.13
C GLN A 32 23.50 6.62 3.26
N SER A 33 23.58 7.38 2.17
CA SER A 33 22.94 8.68 2.03
C SER A 33 22.01 8.68 0.81
N TYR A 34 21.13 9.67 0.72
CA TYR A 34 20.26 9.83 -0.43
C TYR A 34 19.98 11.29 -0.78
N SER A 35 19.60 11.52 -2.04
CA SER A 35 18.99 12.76 -2.48
C SER A 35 17.51 12.58 -2.81
N VAL A 36 16.75 13.65 -2.62
CA VAL A 36 15.32 13.75 -2.94
C VAL A 36 15.15 14.72 -4.10
N THR A 37 14.45 14.30 -5.14
CA THR A 37 14.17 15.12 -6.31
C THR A 37 12.69 15.07 -6.60
N ARG A 38 12.07 16.24 -6.71
CA ARG A 38 10.71 16.41 -7.24
C ARG A 38 10.79 16.47 -8.76
N LEU A 39 9.95 15.67 -9.40
CA LEU A 39 9.72 15.72 -10.84
C LEU A 39 8.27 16.16 -11.06
N VAL A 40 8.07 17.17 -11.90
CA VAL A 40 6.75 17.49 -12.45
C VAL A 40 6.72 16.90 -13.83
N VAL A 41 5.92 15.85 -14.00
CA VAL A 41 5.75 15.15 -15.26
C VAL A 41 4.45 15.60 -15.90
N GLY A 42 4.52 16.03 -17.15
CA GLY A 42 3.35 16.23 -17.98
C GLY A 42 3.27 15.10 -18.99
N HIS A 43 2.07 14.91 -19.54
CA HIS A 43 1.87 14.00 -20.66
C HIS A 43 1.67 14.84 -21.92
N ASN A 44 2.23 14.38 -23.03
CA ASN A 44 1.95 14.93 -24.35
C ASN A 44 0.78 14.18 -25.01
N ASP A 45 0.36 14.63 -26.20
CA ASP A 45 -0.75 14.02 -26.96
C ASP A 45 -0.45 12.59 -27.44
N GLU A 46 0.83 12.19 -27.42
CA GLU A 46 1.32 10.85 -27.78
C GLU A 46 1.45 9.91 -26.58
N ASP A 47 0.88 10.31 -25.43
CA ASP A 47 0.84 9.48 -24.23
C ASP A 47 2.22 9.22 -23.57
N ASP A 48 3.26 9.97 -23.96
CA ASP A 48 4.61 9.89 -23.40
C ASP A 48 4.81 10.84 -22.19
N ASP A 49 5.52 10.33 -21.18
CA ASP A 49 5.90 11.09 -20.00
C ASP A 49 7.04 12.08 -20.32
N GLU A 50 6.74 13.37 -20.19
CA GLU A 50 7.72 14.45 -20.33
C GLU A 50 7.99 15.11 -18.97
N VAL A 51 9.26 15.08 -18.53
CA VAL A 51 9.68 15.80 -17.33
C VAL A 51 9.71 17.30 -17.64
N ARG A 52 8.70 18.03 -17.15
CA ARG A 52 8.58 19.49 -17.30
C ARG A 52 9.43 20.27 -16.30
N GLU A 53 9.54 19.75 -15.08
CA GLU A 53 10.35 20.37 -14.03
C GLU A 53 11.12 19.30 -13.26
N ARG A 54 12.38 19.62 -12.93
CA ARG A 54 13.22 18.82 -12.06
C ARG A 54 13.82 19.71 -10.98
N ARG A 55 13.54 19.40 -9.72
CA ARG A 55 14.07 20.15 -8.57
C ARG A 55 14.62 19.22 -7.51
N VAL A 56 15.89 19.38 -7.15
CA VAL A 56 16.48 18.71 -5.99
C VAL A 56 15.98 19.41 -4.73
N LEU A 57 15.35 18.66 -3.84
CA LEU A 57 14.82 19.16 -2.57
C LEU A 57 15.83 18.99 -1.42
N GLY A 58 16.68 17.96 -1.51
CA GLY A 58 17.74 17.70 -0.55
C GLY A 58 18.75 16.71 -1.12
N ALA A 59 19.99 16.79 -0.64
CA ALA A 59 21.11 15.93 -1.02
C ALA A 59 21.90 15.53 0.23
N ASP A 60 22.65 14.42 0.12
CA ASP A 60 23.49 13.87 1.19
C ASP A 60 22.74 13.62 2.52
N LEU A 61 21.45 13.31 2.44
CA LEU A 61 20.61 13.00 3.58
C LEU A 61 20.95 11.60 4.08
N ALA A 62 21.34 11.46 5.34
CA ALA A 62 21.72 10.17 5.91
C ALA A 62 20.50 9.24 6.07
N SER A 63 20.63 7.98 5.66
CA SER A 63 19.80 6.88 6.13
C SER A 63 20.30 6.41 7.50
N PRO A 64 19.46 5.92 8.43
CA PRO A 64 19.98 5.36 9.67
C PRO A 64 20.77 4.07 9.39
N PRO A 65 21.67 3.65 10.31
CA PRO A 65 22.24 2.31 10.25
C PRO A 65 21.15 1.24 10.35
N VAL A 66 21.47 -0.02 10.07
CA VAL A 66 20.57 -1.16 10.32
C VAL A 66 20.48 -1.49 11.82
N ARG A 67 19.33 -1.98 12.31
CA ARG A 67 19.16 -2.37 13.73
C ARG A 67 19.77 -3.74 13.96
N ILE A 68 21.06 -3.78 14.28
CA ILE A 68 21.82 -5.03 14.34
C ILE A 68 21.65 -5.71 15.70
N GLY A 69 21.95 -5.01 16.78
CA GLY A 69 22.10 -5.64 18.09
C GLY A 69 22.63 -4.70 19.16
N PRO A 70 22.62 -5.11 20.43
CA PRO A 70 22.93 -4.25 21.58
C PRO A 70 24.37 -3.72 21.56
N ARG A 71 25.31 -4.40 20.89
CA ARG A 71 26.70 -3.93 20.75
C ARG A 71 26.89 -2.92 19.63
N SER A 72 26.10 -3.03 18.56
CA SER A 72 26.28 -2.23 17.34
C SER A 72 25.41 -1.00 17.33
N THR A 73 24.13 -1.13 17.70
CA THR A 73 23.14 -0.04 17.70
C THR A 73 22.38 -0.05 19.03
N PRO A 74 23.06 0.23 20.16
CA PRO A 74 22.46 0.14 21.51
C PRO A 74 21.24 1.05 21.71
N ASP A 75 21.18 2.17 20.99
CA ASP A 75 20.04 3.10 20.96
C ASP A 75 19.60 3.34 19.51
N TYR A 76 18.96 2.34 18.91
CA TYR A 76 18.44 2.46 17.55
C TYR A 76 17.37 3.55 17.39
N PRO A 77 16.41 3.76 18.32
CA PRO A 77 15.43 4.83 18.20
C PRO A 77 16.08 6.21 18.01
N ALA A 78 17.13 6.54 18.77
CA ALA A 78 17.85 7.80 18.59
C ALA A 78 18.47 7.93 17.19
N LEU A 79 19.09 6.85 16.68
CA LEU A 79 19.68 6.82 15.34
C LEU A 79 18.64 6.98 14.23
N ALA A 80 17.50 6.30 14.33
CA ALA A 80 16.41 6.39 13.37
C ALA A 80 15.76 7.78 13.36
N ASN A 81 15.58 8.39 14.53
CA ASN A 81 15.00 9.73 14.66
C ASN A 81 15.96 10.82 14.16
N ALA A 82 17.26 10.67 14.39
CA ALA A 82 18.27 11.57 13.83
C ALA A 82 18.34 11.53 12.30
N ALA A 83 17.81 10.48 11.67
CA ALA A 83 17.76 10.32 10.22
C ALA A 83 16.43 10.80 9.59
N ILE A 84 15.58 11.48 10.35
CA ILE A 84 14.42 12.21 9.82
C ILE A 84 14.89 13.59 9.37
N HIS A 85 14.70 13.91 8.10
CA HIS A 85 15.21 15.16 7.51
C HIS A 85 14.06 16.11 7.19
N SER A 86 14.15 17.32 7.72
CA SER A 86 13.32 18.46 7.29
C SER A 86 13.97 19.13 6.08
N LEU A 87 13.22 19.23 4.99
CA LEU A 87 13.61 19.88 3.75
C LEU A 87 12.97 21.27 3.65
N PRO A 88 13.40 22.12 2.69
CA PRO A 88 12.73 23.37 2.41
C PRO A 88 11.22 23.20 2.18
N SER A 89 10.45 24.26 2.41
CA SER A 89 8.98 24.30 2.29
C SER A 89 8.20 23.43 3.29
N GLY A 90 8.85 22.86 4.31
CA GLY A 90 8.17 22.06 5.34
C GLY A 90 7.90 20.61 4.94
N VAL A 91 8.59 20.12 3.90
CA VAL A 91 8.61 18.70 3.56
C VAL A 91 9.47 17.95 4.58
N MET A 92 9.01 16.81 5.08
CA MET A 92 9.85 15.88 5.86
C MET A 92 10.03 14.57 5.11
N VAL A 93 11.21 13.99 5.21
CA VAL A 93 11.56 12.73 4.55
C VAL A 93 12.29 11.78 5.50
N PHE A 94 12.07 10.49 5.29
CA PHE A 94 12.81 9.43 5.95
C PHE A 94 13.04 8.30 4.94
N ALA A 95 14.25 7.74 4.92
CA ALA A 95 14.51 6.48 4.22
C ALA A 95 15.40 5.57 5.07
N GLY A 96 14.92 4.39 5.43
CA GLY A 96 15.60 3.48 6.35
C GLY A 96 14.76 2.25 6.73
N GLN A 97 15.30 1.39 7.58
CA GLN A 97 14.57 0.21 8.07
C GLN A 97 13.42 0.60 9.01
N ARG A 98 12.29 -0.06 8.81
CA ARG A 98 11.10 -0.05 9.68
C ARG A 98 10.55 -1.47 9.77
N ASP A 99 9.72 -1.67 10.78
CA ASP A 99 8.81 -2.83 10.83
C ASP A 99 7.89 -2.86 9.60
N GLU A 100 7.55 -4.05 9.10
CA GLU A 100 6.55 -4.20 8.05
C GLU A 100 5.15 -3.94 8.61
N GLY A 101 4.60 -2.76 8.30
CA GLY A 101 3.28 -2.34 8.78
C GLY A 101 2.10 -2.93 8.01
N PHE A 102 2.32 -3.73 6.97
CA PHE A 102 1.24 -4.41 6.26
C PHE A 102 1.06 -5.82 6.81
N PHE A 103 -0.06 -6.03 7.50
CA PHE A 103 -0.45 -7.32 8.05
C PHE A 103 -1.44 -8.02 7.13
N VAL A 104 -1.21 -9.31 6.86
CA VAL A 104 -2.07 -10.10 5.97
C VAL A 104 -1.87 -11.61 6.16
N ASP A 105 -2.97 -12.35 6.12
CA ASP A 105 -2.94 -13.83 6.09
C ASP A 105 -2.77 -14.40 4.66
N VAL A 106 -1.59 -14.18 4.09
CA VAL A 106 -1.24 -14.64 2.72
C VAL A 106 -1.32 -16.16 2.63
N GLY A 107 -0.84 -16.86 3.66
CA GLY A 107 -0.82 -18.32 3.66
C GLY A 107 -2.21 -18.93 3.57
N SER A 108 -3.19 -18.36 4.27
CA SER A 108 -4.56 -18.88 4.27
C SER A 108 -5.29 -18.57 2.96
N ILE A 109 -5.21 -17.34 2.46
CA ILE A 109 -5.98 -16.97 1.26
C ILE A 109 -5.47 -17.70 0.01
N PHE A 110 -4.17 -17.96 -0.09
CA PHE A 110 -3.60 -18.74 -1.20
C PHE A 110 -3.67 -20.26 -0.97
N ASP A 111 -3.98 -20.71 0.25
CA ASP A 111 -4.43 -22.08 0.51
C ASP A 111 -5.93 -22.20 0.22
N PHE A 112 -6.25 -22.10 -1.07
CA PHE A 112 -7.59 -22.30 -1.64
C PHE A 112 -8.68 -21.35 -1.11
N GLY A 113 -8.35 -20.08 -0.88
CA GLY A 113 -9.31 -19.07 -0.46
C GLY A 113 -9.77 -19.22 0.99
N ALA A 114 -9.01 -19.95 1.82
CA ALA A 114 -9.37 -20.18 3.20
C ALA A 114 -9.28 -18.88 4.02
N LEU A 115 -10.33 -18.64 4.80
CA LEU A 115 -10.48 -17.57 5.79
C LEU A 115 -10.42 -18.25 7.17
N ARG A 116 -9.28 -18.17 7.85
CA ARG A 116 -9.05 -18.89 9.12
C ARG A 116 -10.13 -18.69 10.18
N PRO A 117 -10.68 -17.47 10.40
CA PRO A 117 -11.76 -17.28 11.36
C PRO A 117 -13.05 -18.03 11.00
N PHE A 118 -13.19 -18.45 9.74
CA PHE A 118 -14.31 -19.21 9.19
C PHE A 118 -13.89 -20.63 8.78
N GLY A 119 -12.71 -21.10 9.15
CA GLY A 119 -12.13 -22.36 8.63
C GLY A 119 -13.05 -23.57 8.77
N ASN A 120 -13.87 -23.60 9.81
CA ASN A 120 -14.83 -24.68 10.09
C ASN A 120 -16.06 -24.68 9.16
N LEU A 121 -16.30 -23.57 8.45
CA LEU A 121 -17.38 -23.41 7.48
C LEU A 121 -16.90 -23.58 6.03
N HIS A 122 -15.59 -23.78 5.83
CA HIS A 122 -15.01 -24.00 4.52
C HIS A 122 -15.41 -25.38 3.96
N LEU A 123 -15.49 -25.53 2.64
CA LEU A 123 -15.84 -26.76 1.92
C LEU A 123 -14.89 -27.91 2.28
N ILE A 124 -13.62 -27.59 2.53
CA ILE A 124 -12.61 -28.48 3.10
C ILE A 124 -12.33 -27.95 4.52
N PRO A 125 -13.10 -28.37 5.53
CA PRO A 125 -13.11 -27.69 6.82
C PRO A 125 -11.85 -28.00 7.63
N LEU A 126 -11.30 -26.95 8.23
CA LEU A 126 -10.30 -27.01 9.30
C LEU A 126 -10.88 -26.33 10.55
N PRO A 127 -10.30 -26.47 11.75
CA PRO A 127 -10.75 -25.70 12.90
C PRO A 127 -10.72 -24.19 12.62
N ALA A 128 -11.72 -23.46 13.12
CA ALA A 128 -11.66 -22.01 13.12
C ALA A 128 -10.51 -21.55 14.01
N MET A 129 -9.69 -20.63 13.51
CA MET A 129 -8.50 -20.15 14.20
C MET A 129 -8.23 -18.70 13.84
N ALA A 130 -7.43 -18.03 14.67
CA ALA A 130 -6.96 -16.68 14.37
C ALA A 130 -6.17 -16.65 13.06
N GLY A 131 -6.16 -15.49 12.41
CA GLY A 131 -5.28 -15.26 11.27
C GLY A 131 -3.83 -15.39 11.69
N LYS A 132 -2.96 -15.73 10.74
CA LYS A 132 -1.51 -15.61 10.95
C LYS A 132 -0.98 -14.57 9.99
N ASP A 133 -0.40 -13.53 10.56
CA ASP A 133 0.22 -12.49 9.78
C ASP A 133 1.51 -13.03 9.14
N GLY A 134 1.51 -13.13 7.80
CA GLY A 134 2.64 -13.66 7.04
C GLY A 134 3.85 -12.72 6.98
N THR A 135 3.69 -11.48 7.41
CA THR A 135 4.75 -10.45 7.40
C THR A 135 5.28 -10.12 8.79
N LYS A 136 4.71 -10.73 9.84
CA LYS A 136 5.13 -10.55 11.23
C LYS A 136 6.63 -10.80 11.41
N GLY A 137 7.27 -9.95 12.22
CA GLY A 137 8.69 -10.03 12.49
C GLY A 137 9.59 -9.59 11.33
N PHE A 138 9.07 -9.30 10.14
CA PHE A 138 9.89 -8.83 9.02
C PHE A 138 10.14 -7.32 9.11
N ASN A 139 11.34 -6.93 8.66
CA ASN A 139 11.71 -5.53 8.48
C ASN A 139 11.72 -5.18 7.00
N VAL A 140 11.26 -3.97 6.67
CA VAL A 140 11.32 -3.41 5.31
C VAL A 140 12.10 -2.11 5.26
N HIS A 141 12.59 -1.79 4.06
CA HIS A 141 13.12 -0.46 3.78
C HIS A 141 11.98 0.47 3.36
N THR A 142 11.69 1.45 4.20
CA THR A 142 10.65 2.43 3.96
C THR A 142 11.23 3.68 3.33
N ILE A 143 10.54 4.22 2.32
CA ILE A 143 10.65 5.62 1.91
C ILE A 143 9.37 6.32 2.38
N ALA A 144 9.51 7.32 3.24
CA ALA A 144 8.39 8.11 3.76
C ALA A 144 8.54 9.58 3.39
N LEU A 145 7.41 10.20 3.07
CA LEU A 145 7.28 11.59 2.67
C LEU A 145 6.12 12.23 3.45
N GLN A 146 6.38 13.38 4.07
CA GLN A 146 5.33 14.28 4.55
C GLN A 146 5.42 15.56 3.73
N VAL A 147 4.37 15.85 2.96
CA VAL A 147 4.35 16.93 1.98
C VAL A 147 3.20 17.90 2.30
N PRO A 148 3.43 19.22 2.28
CA PRO A 148 2.34 20.19 2.42
C PRO A 148 1.26 19.98 1.35
N LYS A 149 -0.02 20.09 1.74
CA LYS A 149 -1.15 19.94 0.81
C LYS A 149 -1.04 20.88 -0.40
N THR A 150 -0.53 22.09 -0.17
CA THR A 150 -0.30 23.12 -1.20
C THR A 150 0.73 22.72 -2.25
N GLU A 151 1.56 21.70 -2.04
CA GLU A 151 2.48 21.20 -3.07
C GLU A 151 1.88 20.07 -3.93
N LEU A 152 0.74 19.51 -3.50
CA LEU A 152 0.06 18.39 -4.14
C LEU A 152 -1.17 18.84 -4.95
N THR A 153 -1.76 19.98 -4.59
CA THR A 153 -3.05 20.42 -5.14
C THR A 153 -2.90 21.32 -6.34
N ARG A 154 -3.86 21.22 -7.26
CA ARG A 154 -3.93 22.13 -8.40
C ARG A 154 -4.24 23.55 -7.89
N GLY A 155 -3.32 24.49 -8.15
CA GLY A 155 -3.47 25.90 -7.71
C GLY A 155 -2.80 26.23 -6.38
N ASN A 156 -2.02 25.30 -5.82
CA ASN A 156 -1.16 25.52 -4.66
C ASN A 156 -1.89 26.00 -3.38
N SER A 157 -3.12 25.55 -3.17
CA SER A 157 -3.96 25.95 -2.03
C SER A 157 -4.37 24.75 -1.17
N VAL A 158 -4.67 25.00 0.11
CA VAL A 158 -5.22 23.97 0.99
C VAL A 158 -6.68 23.72 0.60
N PRO A 159 -7.08 22.50 0.21
CA PRO A 159 -8.46 22.24 -0.14
C PRO A 159 -9.35 22.25 1.10
N LEU A 160 -10.49 22.92 1.01
CA LEU A 160 -11.44 23.09 2.12
C LEU A 160 -12.82 22.48 1.84
N ASN A 161 -13.13 22.20 0.57
CA ASN A 161 -14.43 21.69 0.17
C ASN A 161 -14.32 20.20 -0.20
N VAL A 162 -14.90 19.32 0.62
CA VAL A 162 -14.95 17.87 0.36
C VAL A 162 -15.62 17.57 -0.99
N MET A 163 -16.63 18.36 -1.37
CA MET A 163 -17.39 18.15 -2.61
C MET A 163 -16.72 18.73 -3.87
N ASP A 164 -15.60 19.44 -3.74
CA ASP A 164 -14.82 19.89 -4.90
C ASP A 164 -13.91 18.74 -5.39
N PRO A 165 -14.05 18.25 -6.64
CA PRO A 165 -13.16 17.23 -7.18
C PRO A 165 -11.68 17.63 -7.16
N LYS A 166 -11.36 18.93 -7.16
CA LYS A 166 -9.98 19.44 -7.04
C LYS A 166 -9.35 19.16 -5.67
N SER A 167 -10.14 18.78 -4.67
CA SER A 167 -9.66 18.36 -3.36
C SER A 167 -9.07 16.95 -3.37
N VAL A 168 -9.27 16.18 -4.46
CA VAL A 168 -8.86 14.78 -4.55
C VAL A 168 -7.58 14.63 -5.35
N ILE A 169 -6.64 13.86 -4.82
CA ILE A 169 -5.46 13.38 -5.54
C ILE A 169 -5.51 11.86 -5.72
N GLY A 170 -4.91 11.37 -6.80
CA GLY A 170 -4.63 9.94 -6.99
C GLY A 170 -3.15 9.66 -6.75
N VAL A 171 -2.85 8.58 -6.03
CA VAL A 171 -1.48 8.18 -5.70
C VAL A 171 -1.29 6.71 -6.06
N TRP A 172 -0.19 6.41 -6.75
CA TRP A 172 0.29 5.06 -7.02
C TRP A 172 1.82 5.06 -7.09
N ALA A 173 2.42 3.89 -6.95
CA ALA A 173 3.85 3.69 -7.10
C ALA A 173 4.14 2.70 -8.23
N THR A 174 5.31 2.83 -8.84
CA THR A 174 5.81 1.91 -9.86
C THR A 174 7.20 1.43 -9.49
N ALA A 175 7.52 0.20 -9.87
CA ALA A 175 8.88 -0.32 -9.88
C ALA A 175 9.30 -0.54 -11.32
N SER A 176 10.46 0.01 -11.68
CA SER A 176 11.00 -0.09 -13.03
C SER A 176 12.39 -0.74 -13.01
N ARG A 177 12.71 -1.47 -14.07
CA ARG A 177 14.05 -2.05 -14.32
C ARG A 177 14.52 -1.63 -15.70
N GLN A 178 15.84 -1.50 -15.89
CA GLN A 178 16.38 -1.31 -17.23
C GLN A 178 16.19 -2.60 -18.05
N ARG A 179 15.92 -2.44 -19.35
CA ARG A 179 15.55 -3.53 -20.27
C ARG A 179 16.56 -4.69 -20.28
N GLY A 180 17.85 -4.41 -20.14
CA GLY A 180 18.89 -5.44 -20.07
C GLY A 180 19.72 -5.34 -18.80
N LYS A 181 20.09 -6.50 -18.24
CA LYS A 181 21.11 -6.63 -17.19
C LYS A 181 22.14 -7.67 -17.63
N MET A 182 23.39 -7.28 -17.70
CA MET A 182 24.53 -8.13 -18.01
C MET A 182 25.34 -8.36 -16.75
N HIS A 183 25.74 -9.61 -16.51
CA HIS A 183 26.60 -10.00 -15.40
C HIS A 183 27.98 -10.34 -15.95
N ASP A 184 29.02 -9.98 -15.20
CA ASP A 184 30.41 -10.35 -15.44
C ASP A 184 31.04 -10.90 -14.15
N ASP A 185 32.30 -11.33 -14.20
CA ASP A 185 33.01 -12.01 -13.09
C ASP A 185 33.19 -11.14 -11.82
N GLY A 186 32.81 -9.85 -11.87
CA GLY A 186 32.96 -8.91 -10.76
C GLY A 186 31.74 -8.04 -10.46
N GLY A 187 30.64 -8.16 -11.22
CA GLY A 187 29.49 -7.29 -11.04
C GLY A 187 28.37 -7.47 -12.06
N SER A 188 27.61 -6.38 -12.24
CA SER A 188 26.55 -6.32 -13.23
C SER A 188 26.38 -4.92 -13.77
N SER A 189 26.16 -4.80 -15.07
CA SER A 189 25.78 -3.56 -15.74
C SER A 189 24.37 -3.65 -16.28
N SER A 190 23.66 -2.52 -16.29
CA SER A 190 22.29 -2.42 -16.79
C SER A 190 22.24 -1.48 -17.98
N ALA A 191 21.45 -1.82 -19.00
CA ALA A 191 21.42 -1.10 -20.28
C ALA A 191 19.99 -0.95 -20.82
N GLY A 192 19.80 0.08 -21.66
CA GLY A 192 18.52 0.41 -22.27
C GLY A 192 17.61 1.27 -21.39
N SER A 193 16.40 1.54 -21.90
CA SER A 193 15.38 2.33 -21.21
C SER A 193 14.84 1.61 -19.98
N TRP A 194 14.28 2.39 -19.05
CA TRP A 194 13.51 1.87 -17.93
C TRP A 194 12.17 1.31 -18.42
N VAL A 195 11.79 0.15 -17.90
CA VAL A 195 10.54 -0.54 -18.17
C VAL A 195 9.86 -0.81 -16.84
N GLN A 196 8.58 -0.46 -16.72
CA GLN A 196 7.78 -0.80 -15.56
C GLN A 196 7.60 -2.31 -15.48
N VAL A 197 7.88 -2.88 -14.30
CA VAL A 197 7.73 -4.33 -14.04
C VAL A 197 6.75 -4.61 -12.91
N SER A 198 6.35 -3.58 -12.16
CA SER A 198 5.36 -3.65 -11.10
C SER A 198 4.76 -2.28 -10.89
N ARG A 199 3.54 -2.26 -10.37
CA ARG A 199 2.90 -1.06 -9.83
C ARG A 199 1.96 -1.44 -8.71
N LEU A 200 1.58 -0.46 -7.91
CA LEU A 200 0.53 -0.63 -6.92
C LEU A 200 -0.09 0.72 -6.56
N GLY A 201 -1.41 0.79 -6.62
CA GLY A 201 -2.23 1.80 -5.96
C GLY A 201 -2.86 1.19 -4.72
N ASN A 202 -3.99 0.51 -4.89
CA ASN A 202 -4.70 -0.18 -3.84
C ASN A 202 -4.01 -1.52 -3.50
N PRO A 203 -4.05 -1.94 -2.22
CA PRO A 203 -3.55 -3.25 -1.84
C PRO A 203 -4.38 -4.38 -2.49
N LEU A 204 -3.79 -5.57 -2.59
CA LEU A 204 -4.46 -6.83 -2.98
C LEU A 204 -5.12 -6.91 -4.38
N ILE A 205 -5.04 -5.87 -5.21
CA ILE A 205 -5.56 -5.90 -6.59
C ILE A 205 -4.88 -6.99 -7.41
N ASN A 206 -3.55 -7.02 -7.40
CA ASN A 206 -2.78 -8.02 -8.12
C ASN A 206 -2.93 -9.41 -7.49
N GLU A 207 -3.30 -9.50 -6.22
CA GLU A 207 -3.41 -10.71 -5.44
C GLU A 207 -4.70 -11.46 -5.75
N VAL A 208 -5.86 -10.80 -5.61
CA VAL A 208 -7.19 -11.45 -5.62
C VAL A 208 -8.19 -10.90 -6.64
N ILE A 209 -7.88 -9.80 -7.33
CA ILE A 209 -8.74 -9.25 -8.40
C ILE A 209 -8.22 -9.66 -9.77
N ILE A 210 -6.93 -9.48 -10.03
CA ILE A 210 -6.33 -9.78 -11.33
C ILE A 210 -5.94 -11.26 -11.43
N PRO A 211 -6.41 -12.00 -12.46
CA PRO A 211 -6.06 -13.41 -12.61
C PRO A 211 -4.56 -13.63 -12.80
N MET A 212 -4.06 -14.76 -12.31
CA MET A 212 -2.64 -15.13 -12.35
C MET A 212 -1.99 -14.96 -13.74
N ALA A 213 -2.63 -15.43 -14.81
CA ALA A 213 -2.10 -15.34 -16.17
C ALA A 213 -2.05 -13.91 -16.75
N LYS A 214 -2.61 -12.92 -16.04
CA LYS A 214 -2.69 -11.52 -16.46
C LYS A 214 -1.86 -10.59 -15.58
N LYS A 215 -1.32 -11.07 -14.46
CA LYS A 215 -0.59 -10.27 -13.46
C LYS A 215 0.58 -9.50 -14.06
N ASP A 216 1.43 -10.15 -14.85
CA ASP A 216 2.58 -9.48 -15.50
C ASP A 216 2.13 -8.37 -16.46
N GLY A 217 1.06 -8.63 -17.22
CA GLY A 217 0.49 -7.64 -18.14
C GLY A 217 -0.12 -6.43 -17.41
N TRP A 218 -0.75 -6.66 -16.25
CA TRP A 218 -1.29 -5.61 -15.39
C TRP A 218 -0.16 -4.80 -14.73
N ASN A 219 0.86 -5.49 -14.20
CA ASN A 219 2.03 -4.92 -13.55
C ASN A 219 2.91 -4.09 -14.49
N GLY A 220 3.01 -4.49 -15.76
CA GLY A 220 3.80 -3.79 -16.78
C GLY A 220 3.14 -2.59 -17.42
N ARG A 221 1.90 -2.23 -17.04
CA ARG A 221 1.14 -1.10 -17.61
C ARG A 221 0.80 -0.06 -16.56
N GLU A 222 0.71 1.19 -16.97
CA GLU A 222 0.25 2.27 -16.09
C GLU A 222 -1.25 2.15 -15.76
N PRO A 223 -1.69 2.64 -14.58
CA PRO A 223 -3.09 2.56 -14.16
C PRO A 223 -4.11 3.15 -15.15
N ARG A 224 -3.72 4.12 -15.98
CA ARG A 224 -4.61 4.70 -17.01
C ARG A 224 -5.11 3.67 -18.05
N ARG A 225 -4.45 2.52 -18.16
CA ARG A 225 -4.80 1.39 -19.04
C ARG A 225 -5.66 0.33 -18.34
N ASP A 226 -6.15 0.57 -17.11
CA ASP A 226 -6.92 -0.42 -16.34
C ASP A 226 -8.29 -0.77 -16.94
N ALA A 227 -8.75 -0.03 -17.96
CA ALA A 227 -9.89 -0.44 -18.77
C ALA A 227 -9.70 -1.84 -19.40
N ASP A 228 -8.45 -2.24 -19.70
CA ASP A 228 -8.10 -3.56 -20.23
C ASP A 228 -8.42 -4.70 -19.23
N PHE A 229 -8.53 -4.37 -17.95
CA PHE A 229 -8.74 -5.31 -16.84
C PHE A 229 -10.09 -5.12 -16.14
N LEU A 230 -10.93 -4.19 -16.62
CA LEU A 230 -12.19 -3.79 -15.97
C LEU A 230 -13.15 -4.96 -15.69
N ALA A 231 -13.14 -5.98 -16.55
CA ALA A 231 -13.97 -7.17 -16.35
C ALA A 231 -13.74 -7.83 -14.98
N TYR A 232 -12.50 -7.85 -14.50
CA TYR A 232 -12.14 -8.50 -13.23
C TYR A 232 -12.54 -7.68 -12.00
N TYR A 233 -12.65 -6.36 -12.12
CA TYR A 233 -13.23 -5.51 -11.08
C TYR A 233 -14.76 -5.66 -11.01
N ARG A 234 -15.41 -5.83 -12.17
CA ARG A 234 -16.87 -5.96 -12.29
C ARG A 234 -17.39 -7.33 -11.89
N ASP A 235 -16.57 -8.36 -12.00
CA ASP A 235 -16.91 -9.74 -11.62
C ASP A 235 -15.67 -10.47 -11.07
N PRO A 236 -15.21 -10.13 -9.86
CA PRO A 236 -13.99 -10.69 -9.30
C PRO A 236 -14.13 -12.19 -9.00
N GLU A 237 -13.09 -12.96 -9.25
CA GLU A 237 -13.08 -14.40 -9.06
C GLU A 237 -13.36 -14.80 -7.61
N LEU A 238 -12.78 -14.08 -6.64
CA LEU A 238 -13.01 -14.35 -5.23
C LEU A 238 -14.50 -14.27 -4.84
N GLN A 239 -15.27 -13.33 -5.41
CA GLN A 239 -16.72 -13.27 -5.20
C GLN A 239 -17.41 -14.54 -5.69
N ASN A 240 -17.01 -15.04 -6.86
CA ASN A 240 -17.60 -16.22 -7.47
C ASN A 240 -17.26 -17.50 -6.68
N LEU A 241 -16.10 -17.51 -6.02
CA LEU A 241 -15.63 -18.64 -5.21
C LEU A 241 -16.22 -18.65 -3.79
N LEU A 242 -16.50 -17.50 -3.16
CA LEU A 242 -16.96 -17.44 -1.76
C LEU A 242 -18.14 -18.40 -1.47
N PRO A 243 -19.25 -18.43 -2.23
CA PRO A 243 -20.35 -19.37 -1.95
C PRO A 243 -20.03 -20.85 -2.22
N VAL A 244 -19.03 -21.12 -3.08
CA VAL A 244 -18.55 -22.48 -3.38
C VAL A 244 -17.65 -22.98 -2.26
N LEU A 245 -16.71 -22.14 -1.84
CA LEU A 245 -15.76 -22.43 -0.77
C LEU A 245 -16.42 -22.43 0.61
N TYR A 246 -17.54 -21.74 0.78
CA TYR A 246 -18.30 -21.66 2.03
C TYR A 246 -19.79 -21.97 1.81
N PRO A 247 -20.16 -23.24 1.55
CA PRO A 247 -21.52 -23.61 1.24
C PRO A 247 -22.51 -23.18 2.33
N GLY A 248 -23.55 -22.44 1.95
CA GLY A 248 -24.59 -21.96 2.86
C GLY A 248 -24.24 -20.73 3.70
N VAL A 249 -23.00 -20.24 3.64
CA VAL A 249 -22.56 -19.04 4.40
C VAL A 249 -22.97 -17.74 3.70
N PHE A 250 -22.94 -17.72 2.37
CA PHE A 250 -23.24 -16.54 1.55
C PHE A 250 -24.44 -16.77 0.62
N PRO A 251 -25.65 -17.06 1.13
CA PRO A 251 -26.81 -17.40 0.31
C PRO A 251 -27.28 -16.25 -0.59
N ASN A 252 -27.21 -14.99 -0.15
CA ASN A 252 -27.59 -13.85 -1.00
C ASN A 252 -26.58 -13.62 -2.11
N LEU A 253 -25.27 -13.77 -1.81
CA LEU A 253 -24.25 -13.74 -2.84
C LEU A 253 -24.44 -14.88 -3.83
N ALA A 254 -24.70 -16.11 -3.36
CA ALA A 254 -24.99 -17.26 -4.21
C ALA A 254 -26.17 -17.00 -5.16
N ALA A 255 -27.26 -16.41 -4.65
CA ALA A 255 -28.42 -16.03 -5.45
C ALA A 255 -28.09 -14.95 -6.49
N LEU A 256 -27.20 -14.01 -6.17
CA LEU A 256 -26.71 -13.04 -7.15
C LEU A 256 -25.93 -13.73 -8.28
N LEU A 257 -25.09 -14.71 -7.95
CA LEU A 257 -24.25 -15.43 -8.90
C LEU A 257 -25.03 -16.27 -9.92
N THR A 258 -26.32 -16.55 -9.69
CA THR A 258 -27.17 -17.22 -10.69
C THR A 258 -27.54 -16.29 -11.85
N GLN A 259 -27.31 -14.98 -11.71
CA GLN A 259 -27.56 -14.01 -12.78
C GLN A 259 -26.36 -13.95 -13.74
N PRO A 260 -26.59 -13.63 -15.03
CA PRO A 260 -25.51 -13.38 -15.98
C PRO A 260 -24.52 -12.33 -15.46
N ALA A 261 -23.21 -12.53 -15.67
CA ALA A 261 -22.17 -11.59 -15.22
C ALA A 261 -22.42 -10.14 -15.67
N SER A 262 -23.00 -9.96 -16.87
CA SER A 262 -23.35 -8.66 -17.44
C SER A 262 -24.42 -7.89 -16.66
N THR A 263 -25.29 -8.57 -15.90
CA THR A 263 -26.37 -7.95 -15.12
C THR A 263 -26.05 -7.84 -13.63
N ARG A 264 -25.01 -8.52 -13.16
CA ARG A 264 -24.56 -8.50 -11.75
C ARG A 264 -23.26 -7.70 -11.52
N SER A 265 -22.93 -6.77 -12.42
CA SER A 265 -21.74 -5.90 -12.33
C SER A 265 -21.55 -5.30 -10.93
N ARG A 266 -20.29 -5.28 -10.50
CA ARG A 266 -19.81 -4.71 -9.24
C ARG A 266 -19.33 -3.27 -9.39
N ASP A 267 -20.26 -2.38 -9.73
CA ASP A 267 -19.95 -0.95 -9.90
C ASP A 267 -19.49 -0.30 -8.58
N ASP A 268 -19.87 -0.88 -7.43
CA ASP A 268 -19.36 -0.52 -6.12
C ASP A 268 -17.86 -0.82 -5.98
N LEU A 269 -17.38 -1.99 -6.45
CA LEU A 269 -15.95 -2.30 -6.45
C LEU A 269 -15.18 -1.45 -7.45
N VAL A 270 -15.76 -1.17 -8.61
CA VAL A 270 -15.17 -0.22 -9.58
C VAL A 270 -15.03 1.17 -8.96
N ALA A 271 -16.02 1.62 -8.17
CA ALA A 271 -15.91 2.89 -7.45
C ALA A 271 -14.83 2.85 -6.35
N VAL A 272 -14.85 1.83 -5.49
CA VAL A 272 -13.92 1.69 -4.36
C VAL A 272 -12.46 1.55 -4.82
N LEU A 273 -12.20 0.71 -5.83
CA LEU A 273 -10.85 0.31 -6.23
C LEU A 273 -10.36 1.00 -7.52
N GLY A 274 -11.24 1.69 -8.24
CA GLY A 274 -11.00 2.07 -9.64
C GLY A 274 -11.23 3.54 -9.98
N THR A 275 -12.36 4.15 -9.65
CA THR A 275 -12.69 5.55 -10.05
C THR A 275 -12.73 6.54 -8.89
N GLY A 276 -12.83 6.02 -7.66
CA GLY A 276 -13.30 6.77 -6.50
C GLY A 276 -14.82 6.77 -6.43
N ILE A 277 -15.34 7.05 -5.24
CA ILE A 277 -16.76 7.12 -4.92
C ILE A 277 -17.26 8.53 -5.24
N PRO A 278 -18.25 8.69 -6.13
CA PRO A 278 -18.79 9.99 -6.49
C PRO A 278 -19.66 10.56 -5.37
N SER A 279 -19.87 11.88 -5.43
CA SER A 279 -20.81 12.56 -4.54
C SER A 279 -22.22 12.00 -4.70
N GLY A 280 -22.98 12.01 -3.60
CA GLY A 280 -24.36 11.52 -3.57
C GLY A 280 -24.52 10.02 -3.26
N VAL A 281 -23.44 9.22 -3.33
CA VAL A 281 -23.47 7.81 -2.88
C VAL A 281 -23.35 7.73 -1.37
N ILE A 282 -22.40 8.47 -0.79
CA ILE A 282 -22.19 8.56 0.66
C ILE A 282 -22.33 10.02 1.06
N SER A 283 -23.20 10.30 2.02
CA SER A 283 -23.44 11.67 2.50
C SER A 283 -22.15 12.29 3.05
N GLY A 284 -21.85 13.53 2.64
CA GLY A 284 -20.67 14.25 3.11
C GLY A 284 -19.33 13.73 2.58
N PHE A 285 -19.32 12.79 1.62
CA PHE A 285 -18.09 12.15 1.13
C PHE A 285 -18.06 12.08 -0.40
N GLN A 286 -16.86 12.29 -0.96
CA GLN A 286 -16.49 11.87 -2.31
C GLN A 286 -14.96 11.80 -2.42
N ASN A 287 -14.45 10.91 -3.26
CA ASN A 287 -13.04 10.89 -3.67
C ASN A 287 -12.92 10.56 -5.16
N PHE A 288 -13.91 10.95 -5.97
CA PHE A 288 -13.99 10.61 -7.39
C PHE A 288 -13.06 11.47 -8.23
N THR A 289 -12.27 10.82 -9.10
CA THR A 289 -11.31 11.50 -9.98
C THR A 289 -11.68 11.43 -11.46
N GLY A 290 -12.89 10.96 -11.78
CA GLY A 290 -13.38 10.80 -13.15
C GLY A 290 -13.69 9.34 -13.53
N PRO A 291 -14.30 9.12 -14.71
CA PRO A 291 -14.81 7.81 -15.12
C PRO A 291 -13.71 6.82 -15.56
N ARG A 292 -12.46 7.29 -15.69
CA ARG A 292 -11.35 6.42 -16.05
C ARG A 292 -11.02 5.52 -14.84
N VAL A 293 -11.21 4.23 -15.03
CA VAL A 293 -10.76 3.22 -14.08
C VAL A 293 -9.24 3.23 -14.04
N ALA A 294 -8.70 3.37 -12.84
CA ALA A 294 -7.28 3.36 -12.57
C ALA A 294 -7.03 2.97 -11.11
N ASP A 295 -6.18 1.97 -10.92
CA ASP A 295 -5.68 1.56 -9.61
C ASP A 295 -4.82 2.67 -9.01
N MET A 296 -5.45 3.46 -8.14
CA MET A 296 -4.84 4.58 -7.42
C MET A 296 -5.51 4.68 -6.05
N LEU A 297 -4.71 4.94 -5.01
CA LEU A 297 -5.24 5.42 -3.73
C LEU A 297 -5.74 6.84 -3.91
N ARG A 298 -7.03 7.07 -3.68
CA ARG A 298 -7.68 8.36 -3.87
C ARG A 298 -7.91 9.06 -2.56
N LEU A 299 -7.18 10.15 -2.33
CA LEU A 299 -7.23 10.91 -1.09
C LEU A 299 -7.88 12.27 -1.33
N ASN A 300 -9.01 12.51 -0.69
CA ASN A 300 -9.62 13.81 -0.56
C ASN A 300 -8.94 14.59 0.58
N LEU A 301 -8.10 15.54 0.19
CA LEU A 301 -7.30 16.36 1.09
C LEU A 301 -8.11 17.37 1.91
N ALA A 302 -9.39 17.59 1.59
CA ALA A 302 -10.28 18.43 2.39
C ALA A 302 -10.85 17.69 3.61
N ILE A 303 -10.78 16.35 3.64
CA ILE A 303 -11.20 15.56 4.80
C ILE A 303 -10.10 15.63 5.87
N PRO A 304 -10.40 16.08 7.11
CA PRO A 304 -9.43 16.11 8.19
C PRO A 304 -9.11 14.70 8.70
N PRO A 305 -7.94 14.48 9.31
CA PRO A 305 -7.68 13.24 10.04
C PRO A 305 -8.75 12.98 11.10
N ALA A 306 -9.15 11.72 11.26
CA ALA A 306 -10.12 11.33 12.28
C ALA A 306 -9.56 11.48 13.70
N SER A 307 -10.39 11.97 14.62
CA SER A 307 -10.05 12.02 16.05
C SER A 307 -10.11 10.64 16.72
N THR A 308 -11.01 9.77 16.26
CA THR A 308 -11.15 8.38 16.69
C THR A 308 -11.14 7.49 15.44
N PRO A 309 -9.95 7.12 14.95
CA PRO A 309 -9.84 6.38 13.71
C PRO A 309 -10.43 4.98 13.84
N SER A 310 -11.22 4.57 12.85
CA SER A 310 -11.73 3.20 12.72
C SER A 310 -10.83 2.39 11.81
N ALA A 311 -10.40 1.19 12.23
CA ALA A 311 -9.63 0.28 11.39
C ALA A 311 -10.41 -0.16 10.14
N PHE A 312 -11.74 -0.01 10.11
CA PHE A 312 -12.58 -0.30 8.95
C PHE A 312 -12.80 0.91 8.02
N GLY A 313 -12.12 2.03 8.27
CA GLY A 313 -12.20 3.23 7.44
C GLY A 313 -13.64 3.64 7.15
N LEU A 314 -13.96 3.84 5.88
CA LEU A 314 -15.27 4.31 5.46
C LEU A 314 -16.40 3.32 5.80
N LEU A 315 -16.15 2.01 5.80
CA LEU A 315 -17.12 1.00 6.26
C LEU A 315 -17.41 1.13 7.77
N GLY A 316 -16.44 1.64 8.53
CA GLY A 316 -16.57 1.94 9.95
C GLY A 316 -17.13 3.33 10.25
N GLY A 317 -17.64 4.05 9.25
CA GLY A 317 -18.14 5.43 9.41
C GLY A 317 -17.04 6.49 9.49
N ASP A 318 -15.79 6.14 9.20
CA ASP A 318 -14.64 7.03 9.26
C ASP A 318 -14.21 7.45 7.84
N THR A 319 -14.57 8.68 7.46
CA THR A 319 -14.29 9.21 6.12
C THR A 319 -12.81 9.51 5.86
N ALA A 320 -11.95 9.49 6.88
CA ALA A 320 -10.52 9.70 6.75
C ALA A 320 -9.74 8.39 6.50
N GLY A 321 -10.39 7.22 6.59
CA GLY A 321 -9.78 5.93 6.32
C GLY A 321 -10.06 5.40 4.92
N PHE A 322 -9.45 4.26 4.59
CA PHE A 322 -9.62 3.58 3.30
C PHE A 322 -11.11 3.42 2.90
N PRO A 323 -11.48 3.70 1.62
CA PRO A 323 -10.62 4.01 0.47
C PRO A 323 -10.25 5.50 0.27
N ASN A 324 -10.43 6.36 1.28
CA ASN A 324 -9.97 7.75 1.21
C ASN A 324 -8.45 7.86 1.52
N GLY A 325 -7.64 7.46 0.55
CA GLY A 325 -6.25 7.10 0.80
C GLY A 325 -6.18 5.79 1.61
N ARG A 326 -5.06 5.55 2.28
CA ARG A 326 -4.87 4.41 3.17
C ARG A 326 -4.00 4.84 4.34
N ARG A 327 -4.49 4.66 5.56
CA ARG A 327 -3.66 4.78 6.76
C ARG A 327 -2.98 3.45 7.02
N VAL A 328 -1.80 3.47 7.61
CA VAL A 328 -1.05 2.24 7.95
C VAL A 328 -1.86 1.30 8.85
N ALA A 329 -2.71 1.86 9.73
CA ALA A 329 -3.55 1.10 10.65
C ALA A 329 -4.91 0.66 10.06
N ASP A 330 -5.26 1.02 8.83
CA ASP A 330 -6.50 0.55 8.22
C ASP A 330 -6.39 -0.95 7.93
N ASN A 331 -7.37 -1.75 8.39
CA ASN A 331 -7.49 -3.16 8.03
C ASN A 331 -8.12 -3.29 6.63
N VAL A 332 -7.30 -2.96 5.63
CA VAL A 332 -7.69 -2.97 4.21
C VAL A 332 -8.11 -4.36 3.74
N VAL A 333 -7.50 -5.43 4.28
CA VAL A 333 -7.86 -6.82 3.96
C VAL A 333 -9.31 -7.10 4.35
N ALA A 334 -9.70 -6.74 5.57
CA ALA A 334 -11.08 -6.89 6.02
C ALA A 334 -12.04 -6.01 5.22
N ILE A 335 -11.68 -4.75 4.92
CA ILE A 335 -12.51 -3.85 4.13
C ILE A 335 -12.77 -4.40 2.73
N GLU A 336 -11.72 -4.86 2.04
CA GLU A 336 -11.83 -5.40 0.69
C GLU A 336 -12.54 -6.76 0.66
N LEU A 337 -12.28 -7.66 1.61
CA LEU A 337 -13.02 -8.92 1.73
C LEU A 337 -14.52 -8.67 1.93
N ARG A 338 -14.89 -7.73 2.81
CA ARG A 338 -16.28 -7.31 3.02
C ARG A 338 -16.89 -6.73 1.75
N ALA A 339 -16.16 -5.85 1.07
CA ALA A 339 -16.60 -5.29 -0.19
C ALA A 339 -16.84 -6.41 -1.21
N VAL A 340 -15.87 -7.30 -1.46
CA VAL A 340 -15.99 -8.44 -2.39
C VAL A 340 -17.16 -9.36 -2.02
N ALA A 341 -17.39 -9.64 -0.73
CA ALA A 341 -18.54 -10.41 -0.25
C ALA A 341 -19.90 -9.68 -0.34
N GLY A 342 -19.92 -8.44 -0.81
CA GLY A 342 -21.13 -7.70 -1.17
C GLY A 342 -21.58 -6.65 -0.16
N VAL A 343 -20.81 -6.35 0.90
CA VAL A 343 -21.19 -5.33 1.92
C VAL A 343 -21.41 -3.94 1.31
N THR A 344 -20.65 -3.58 0.26
CA THR A 344 -20.75 -2.29 -0.43
C THR A 344 -21.78 -2.28 -1.56
N LEU A 345 -22.25 -3.44 -2.00
CA LEU A 345 -23.13 -3.56 -3.16
C LEU A 345 -24.49 -2.86 -3.01
N PRO A 346 -25.11 -2.78 -1.81
CA PRO A 346 -26.34 -2.01 -1.61
C PRO A 346 -26.24 -0.53 -1.99
N LEU A 347 -25.03 0.05 -2.00
CA LEU A 347 -24.79 1.45 -2.39
C LEU A 347 -25.11 1.72 -3.87
N VAL A 348 -25.03 0.68 -4.72
CA VAL A 348 -25.32 0.78 -6.16
C VAL A 348 -26.46 -0.14 -6.59
N ARG A 349 -26.86 -1.08 -5.73
CA ARG A 349 -27.98 -2.01 -5.94
C ARG A 349 -28.81 -2.09 -4.66
N PRO A 350 -29.71 -1.13 -4.39
CA PRO A 350 -30.49 -1.08 -3.14
C PRO A 350 -31.36 -2.30 -2.84
N SER A 351 -31.68 -3.11 -3.86
CA SER A 351 -32.43 -4.36 -3.70
C SER A 351 -31.58 -5.53 -3.18
N PHE A 352 -30.25 -5.43 -3.20
CA PHE A 352 -29.37 -6.47 -2.68
C PHE A 352 -29.24 -6.31 -1.15
N THR A 353 -29.35 -7.43 -0.43
CA THR A 353 -29.05 -7.49 1.00
C THR A 353 -27.78 -8.32 1.17
N ALA A 354 -26.77 -7.74 1.80
CA ALA A 354 -25.53 -8.45 2.09
C ALA A 354 -25.75 -9.56 3.11
N ASP A 355 -25.04 -10.68 2.96
CA ASP A 355 -25.08 -11.77 3.93
C ASP A 355 -24.52 -11.32 5.28
N GLY A 356 -25.15 -11.72 6.39
CA GLY A 356 -24.68 -11.35 7.73
C GLY A 356 -23.24 -11.79 8.01
N ALA A 357 -22.83 -12.93 7.45
CA ALA A 357 -21.45 -13.42 7.49
C ALA A 357 -20.46 -12.46 6.82
N ALA A 358 -20.87 -11.74 5.77
CA ALA A 358 -20.01 -10.80 5.07
C ALA A 358 -19.52 -9.68 6.01
N ALA A 359 -20.37 -9.20 6.94
CA ALA A 359 -20.00 -8.16 7.90
C ALA A 359 -18.98 -8.62 8.97
N LEU A 360 -18.83 -9.94 9.14
CA LEU A 360 -17.90 -10.55 10.09
C LEU A 360 -16.55 -10.88 9.45
N LEU A 361 -16.41 -10.71 8.13
CA LEU A 361 -15.18 -11.02 7.43
C LEU A 361 -14.01 -10.14 7.92
N THR A 362 -12.94 -10.84 8.21
CA THR A 362 -11.59 -10.34 8.52
C THR A 362 -10.63 -11.48 8.23
N ASP A 363 -9.38 -11.18 7.91
CA ASP A 363 -8.33 -12.19 7.84
C ASP A 363 -7.82 -12.58 9.24
N GLY A 364 -8.22 -11.84 10.28
CA GLY A 364 -7.91 -12.12 11.68
C GLY A 364 -6.48 -11.77 12.08
N THR A 365 -5.82 -10.89 11.33
CA THR A 365 -4.45 -10.44 11.60
C THR A 365 -4.40 -8.99 12.10
N ALA A 366 -3.25 -8.60 12.64
CA ALA A 366 -2.94 -7.25 13.08
C ALA A 366 -1.41 -7.08 13.11
N ASN A 367 -0.94 -5.84 13.01
CA ASN A 367 0.49 -5.54 13.11
C ASN A 367 1.04 -5.99 14.47
N ASP A 368 2.27 -6.51 14.48
CA ASP A 368 2.93 -7.03 15.68
C ASP A 368 3.54 -5.92 16.56
N LEU A 369 4.00 -4.83 15.96
CA LEU A 369 4.45 -3.64 16.67
C LEU A 369 3.47 -2.47 16.56
N PRO A 370 3.33 -1.64 17.60
CA PRO A 370 2.48 -0.46 17.53
C PRO A 370 3.09 0.60 16.60
N TYR A 371 2.24 1.22 15.77
CA TYR A 371 2.61 2.38 14.97
C TYR A 371 3.09 3.55 15.84
N LEU A 372 4.03 4.33 15.32
CA LEU A 372 4.47 5.56 15.95
C LEU A 372 3.39 6.64 15.83
N THR A 373 3.30 7.52 16.83
CA THR A 373 2.40 8.69 16.80
C THR A 373 2.96 9.87 16.00
N THR A 374 4.20 9.76 15.55
CA THR A 374 4.92 10.78 14.80
C THR A 374 5.48 10.19 13.50
N PHE A 375 5.77 11.06 12.53
CA PHE A 375 6.38 10.68 11.26
C PHE A 375 7.66 9.85 11.49
N PRO A 376 7.87 8.72 10.77
CA PRO A 376 7.13 8.23 9.60
C PRO A 376 5.97 7.25 9.92
N TYR A 377 5.47 7.23 11.16
CA TYR A 377 4.34 6.42 11.65
C TYR A 377 4.54 4.90 11.67
N LEU A 378 5.46 4.33 10.90
CA LEU A 378 5.87 2.93 11.03
C LEU A 378 6.79 2.72 12.24
N ALA A 379 6.61 1.59 12.93
CA ALA A 379 7.40 1.21 14.10
C ALA A 379 8.90 1.11 13.76
N HIS A 380 9.74 1.21 14.78
CA HIS A 380 11.15 0.86 14.63
C HIS A 380 11.27 -0.64 14.27
N PRO A 381 12.22 -1.02 13.41
CA PRO A 381 12.39 -2.39 12.95
C PRO A 381 12.72 -3.32 14.12
N HIS A 382 12.41 -4.60 13.99
CA HIS A 382 12.90 -5.67 14.86
C HIS A 382 14.43 -5.69 14.90
N GLU A 383 15.00 -6.04 16.05
CA GLU A 383 16.45 -6.16 16.18
C GLU A 383 16.97 -7.43 15.50
N GLY A 384 18.02 -7.31 14.70
CA GLY A 384 18.62 -8.44 13.98
C GLY A 384 19.23 -9.52 14.89
N TYR A 385 19.74 -9.15 16.07
CA TYR A 385 20.44 -10.06 16.99
C TYR A 385 19.49 -11.02 17.72
N GLU A 386 18.33 -10.52 18.16
CA GLU A 386 17.29 -11.34 18.81
C GLU A 386 16.31 -11.96 17.81
N HIS A 387 16.37 -11.55 16.54
CA HIS A 387 15.36 -11.73 15.50
C HIS A 387 14.62 -13.09 15.55
N SER A 388 13.29 -13.02 15.62
CA SER A 388 12.39 -14.18 15.52
C SER A 388 11.24 -13.87 14.56
N HIS A 389 10.78 -14.89 13.82
CA HIS A 389 9.70 -14.79 12.82
C HIS A 389 8.38 -15.45 13.29
N ASP A 390 8.26 -15.76 14.58
CA ASP A 390 7.16 -16.57 15.14
C ASP A 390 5.90 -15.76 15.47
#